data_AF-A0A1G7D8C0-F1
#
_entry.id   AF-A0A1G7D8C0-F1
#
_cell.length_a   1.000
_cell.length_b   1.000
_cell.length_c   1.000
_cell.angle_alpha   90.00
_cell.angle_beta   90.00
_cell.angle_gamma   90.00
#
_symmetry.space_group_name_H-M   'P 1'
#
loop_
_entity.id
_entity.type
_entity.pdbx_description
1 polymer ?
#
loop_
_entity_poly.entity_id
_entity_poly.type
_entity_poly.pdbx_seq_one_letter_code
_entity_poly.pdbx_strand_id
1 'polypeptide(L)'
;MSLSPNQPKSKITPEERQRRATDRLTMIRLRMAIGRELDERGITTPAAVGAALGMPAAEATGLLNRKQWREGAVEQLEAAAARLGVRVPEPASEGWPS
;
A
#
# COMPACT_ATOMS: atom_id res chain seq x y z
N MET A 1 -16.99 9.49 36.35
CA MET A 1 -17.76 10.21 35.31
C MET A 1 -17.24 11.63 35.31
N SER A 2 -16.77 12.29 34.25
CA SER A 2 -16.77 12.05 32.82
C SER A 2 -15.82 13.06 32.15
N LEU A 3 -15.25 12.65 31.01
CA LEU A 3 -14.92 13.44 29.81
C LEU A 3 -13.90 14.59 29.92
N SER A 4 -12.65 14.27 29.55
CA SER A 4 -11.81 15.21 28.79
C SER A 4 -11.81 14.79 27.32
N PRO A 5 -12.34 15.63 26.41
CA PRO A 5 -11.92 15.54 25.02
C PRO A 5 -11.69 16.95 24.44
N ASN A 6 -10.62 17.61 24.88
CA ASN A 6 -10.05 18.73 24.11
C ASN A 6 -8.62 18.35 23.71
N GLN A 7 -8.49 17.41 22.78
CA GLN A 7 -7.26 17.31 22.01
C GLN A 7 -7.41 18.27 20.82
N PRO A 8 -6.52 19.28 20.69
CA PRO A 8 -6.54 20.12 19.52
C PRO A 8 -6.29 19.24 18.29
N LYS A 9 -7.18 19.33 17.28
CA LYS A 9 -6.96 18.72 15.96
C LYS A 9 -5.61 19.19 15.45
N SER A 10 -4.59 18.34 15.49
CA SER A 10 -3.27 18.64 14.92
C SER A 10 -3.47 19.03 13.47
N LYS A 11 -3.16 20.29 13.14
CA LYS A 11 -3.16 20.78 11.75
C LYS A 11 -2.07 20.00 11.03
N ILE A 12 -2.48 19.02 10.22
CA ILE A 12 -1.57 18.31 9.31
C ILE A 12 -0.80 19.35 8.51
N THR A 13 0.53 19.36 8.63
CA THR A 13 1.40 20.28 7.90
C THR A 13 1.31 20.00 6.39
N PRO A 14 1.64 20.98 5.53
CA PRO A 14 1.71 20.75 4.08
C PRO A 14 2.62 19.58 3.70
N GLU A 15 3.75 19.43 4.40
CA GLU A 15 4.71 18.33 4.20
C GLU A 15 4.10 16.96 4.55
N GLU A 16 3.41 16.86 5.69
CA GLU A 16 2.75 15.61 6.10
C GLU A 16 1.59 15.27 5.15
N ARG A 17 0.89 16.28 4.62
CA ARG A 17 -0.12 16.07 3.57
C ARG A 17 0.51 15.55 2.29
N GLN A 18 1.64 16.12 1.88
CA GLN A 18 2.36 15.70 0.68
C GLN A 18 2.87 14.28 0.81
N ARG A 19 3.49 13.93 1.95
CA ARG A 19 3.95 12.57 2.25
C ARG A 19 2.80 11.57 2.12
N ARG A 20 1.66 11.83 2.76
CA ARG A 20 0.47 10.95 2.66
C ARG A 20 -0.06 10.83 1.24
N ALA A 21 0.03 11.88 0.42
CA ALA A 21 -0.38 11.83 -0.97
C ALA A 21 0.55 10.95 -1.81
N THR A 22 1.86 11.10 -1.65
CA THR A 22 2.88 10.26 -2.28
C THR A 22 2.71 8.79 -1.87
N ASP A 23 2.62 8.51 -0.58
CA ASP A 23 2.41 7.15 -0.05
C ASP A 23 1.15 6.51 -0.65
N ARG A 24 0.07 7.29 -0.77
CA ARG A 24 -1.18 6.81 -1.36
C ARG A 24 -1.02 6.45 -2.83
N LEU A 25 -0.30 7.25 -3.61
CA LEU A 25 -0.02 6.95 -5.01
C LEU A 25 0.87 5.71 -5.16
N THR A 26 1.92 5.60 -4.34
CA THR A 26 2.81 4.44 -4.32
C THR A 26 2.05 3.15 -4.01
N MET A 27 1.20 3.15 -2.97
CA MET A 27 0.36 2.00 -2.64
C MET A 27 -0.58 1.61 -3.78
N ILE A 28 -1.20 2.57 -4.46
CA ILE A 28 -2.10 2.28 -5.59
C ILE A 28 -1.33 1.60 -6.71
N ARG A 29 -0.15 2.12 -7.07
CA ARG A 29 0.71 1.54 -8.11
C ARG A 29 1.16 0.12 -7.77
N LEU A 30 1.61 -0.11 -6.53
CA LEU A 30 1.99 -1.44 -6.05
C LEU A 30 0.84 -2.44 -6.11
N ARG A 31 -0.35 -2.08 -5.61
CA ARG A 31 -1.52 -2.96 -5.67
C ARG A 31 -1.90 -3.32 -7.09
N MET A 32 -1.86 -2.36 -8.01
CA MET A 32 -2.15 -2.61 -9.43
C MET A 32 -1.13 -3.55 -10.06
N ALA A 33 0.17 -3.34 -9.80
CA ALA A 33 1.23 -4.17 -10.35
C ALA A 33 1.18 -5.60 -9.80
N ILE A 34 0.99 -5.75 -8.49
CA ILE A 34 0.81 -7.06 -7.83
C ILE A 34 -0.44 -7.77 -8.36
N GLY A 35 -1.57 -7.06 -8.41
CA GLY A 35 -2.84 -7.63 -8.89
C GLY A 35 -2.74 -8.12 -10.33
N ARG A 36 -2.10 -7.34 -11.20
CA ARG A 36 -1.83 -7.73 -12.58
C ARG A 36 -0.95 -8.96 -12.67
N GLU A 37 0.16 -9.01 -11.93
CA GLU A 37 1.06 -10.17 -11.94
C GLU A 37 0.35 -11.44 -11.46
N LEU A 38 -0.47 -11.33 -10.41
CA LEU A 38 -1.27 -12.45 -9.91
C LEU A 38 -2.26 -12.95 -10.98
N ASP A 39 -2.94 -12.03 -11.67
CA ASP A 39 -3.86 -12.35 -12.76
C ASP A 39 -3.14 -13.01 -13.95
N GLU A 40 -1.98 -12.49 -14.36
CA GLU A 40 -1.15 -13.06 -15.44
C GLU A 40 -0.65 -14.47 -15.10
N ARG A 41 -0.44 -14.78 -13.81
CA ARG A 41 -0.11 -16.12 -13.31
C ARG A 41 -1.32 -17.02 -13.06
N GLY A 42 -2.54 -16.53 -13.27
CA GLY A 42 -3.78 -17.25 -12.97
C GLY A 42 -4.06 -17.46 -11.47
N ILE A 43 -3.42 -16.68 -10.60
CA ILE A 43 -3.55 -16.76 -9.14
C ILE A 43 -4.73 -15.89 -8.69
N THR A 44 -5.92 -16.48 -8.67
CA THR A 44 -7.17 -15.75 -8.40
C THR A 44 -7.84 -16.10 -7.07
N THR A 45 -7.43 -17.21 -6.43
CA THR A 45 -8.05 -17.64 -5.16
C THR A 45 -7.34 -17.02 -3.96
N PRO A 46 -8.07 -16.63 -2.88
CA PRO A 46 -7.45 -16.04 -1.69
C PRO A 46 -6.31 -16.88 -1.08
N ALA A 47 -6.47 -18.21 -1.08
CA ALA A 47 -5.45 -19.13 -0.58
C ALA A 47 -4.17 -19.11 -1.45
N ALA A 48 -4.33 -19.15 -2.78
CA ALA A 48 -3.20 -19.09 -3.70
C ALA A 48 -2.51 -17.73 -3.67
N VAL A 49 -3.26 -16.63 -3.54
CA VAL A 49 -2.70 -15.29 -3.33
C VAL A 49 -1.88 -15.23 -2.04
N GLY A 50 -2.42 -15.75 -0.92
CA GLY A 50 -1.68 -15.82 0.34
C GLY A 50 -0.37 -16.60 0.21
N ALA A 51 -0.41 -17.77 -0.44
CA ALA A 51 0.77 -18.58 -0.70
C ALA A 51 1.81 -17.83 -1.56
N ALA A 52 1.38 -17.17 -2.63
CA ALA A 52 2.26 -16.41 -3.51
C ALA A 52 2.92 -15.22 -2.81
N LEU A 53 2.23 -14.61 -1.85
CA LEU A 53 2.74 -13.48 -1.07
C LEU A 53 3.47 -13.90 0.22
N GLY A 54 3.45 -15.19 0.57
CA GLY A 54 4.08 -15.72 1.78
C GLY A 54 3.41 -15.27 3.08
N MET A 55 2.08 -15.07 3.07
CA MET A 55 1.30 -14.61 4.23
C MET A 55 -0.12 -15.20 4.25
N PRO A 56 -0.86 -15.13 5.38
CA PRO A 56 -2.23 -15.63 5.45
C PRO A 56 -3.15 -14.99 4.39
N ALA A 57 -4.08 -15.77 3.84
CA ALA A 57 -5.01 -15.31 2.81
C ALA A 57 -5.82 -14.06 3.21
N ALA A 58 -6.24 -13.97 4.48
CA ALA A 58 -6.97 -12.81 4.99
C ALA A 58 -6.10 -11.54 5.03
N GLU A 59 -4.82 -11.68 5.36
CA GLU A 59 -3.85 -10.57 5.35
C GLU A 59 -3.54 -10.14 3.93
N ALA A 60 -3.29 -11.10 3.02
CA ALA A 60 -3.04 -10.83 1.61
C ALA A 60 -4.22 -10.11 0.94
N THR A 61 -5.45 -10.59 1.14
CA THR A 61 -6.65 -9.94 0.60
C THR A 61 -6.90 -8.59 1.25
N GLY A 62 -6.62 -8.43 2.55
CA GLY A 62 -6.67 -7.15 3.25
C GLY A 62 -5.67 -6.14 2.71
N LEU A 63 -4.44 -6.59 2.45
CA LEU A 63 -3.34 -5.78 1.91
C LEU A 63 -3.68 -5.24 0.52
N LEU A 64 -4.27 -6.08 -0.34
CA LEU A 64 -4.68 -5.69 -1.69
C LEU A 64 -5.98 -4.87 -1.72
N ASN A 65 -6.77 -4.88 -0.63
CA ASN A 65 -8.00 -4.12 -0.55
C ASN A 65 -7.73 -2.64 -0.26
N ARG A 66 -8.23 -1.78 -1.15
CA ARG A 66 -8.12 -0.31 -1.07
C ARG A 66 -8.60 0.29 0.26
N LYS A 67 -9.54 -0.35 0.95
CA LYS A 67 -10.19 0.21 2.15
C LYS A 67 -9.37 0.07 3.45
N GLN A 68 -8.36 -0.79 3.48
CA GLN A 68 -7.52 -0.98 4.68
C GLN A 68 -6.18 -0.27 4.47
N TRP A 69 -6.08 0.95 5.01
CA TRP A 69 -4.81 1.64 5.17
C TRP A 69 -4.31 1.42 6.60
N ARG A 70 -3.03 1.06 6.72
CA ARG A 70 -2.28 1.00 7.97
C ARG A 70 -0.91 1.62 7.72
N GLU A 71 -0.32 2.22 8.75
CA GLU A 71 1.11 2.54 8.73
C GLU A 71 1.92 1.26 8.45
N GLY A 72 2.97 1.34 7.63
CA GLY A 72 3.72 0.16 7.19
C GLY A 72 3.10 -0.59 6.00
N ALA A 73 2.03 -0.09 5.38
CA ALA A 73 1.37 -0.76 4.25
C ALA A 73 2.19 -0.65 2.95
N VAL A 74 2.99 0.40 2.77
CA VAL A 74 3.85 0.56 1.59
C VAL A 74 4.94 -0.51 1.59
N GLU A 75 5.65 -0.66 2.70
CA GLU A 75 6.72 -1.62 2.90
C GLU A 75 6.23 -3.06 2.74
N GLN A 76 5.03 -3.38 3.23
CA GLN A 76 4.41 -4.68 3.02
C GLN A 76 4.05 -4.95 1.54
N LEU A 77 3.56 -3.93 0.83
CA LEU A 77 3.29 -4.03 -0.60
C LEU A 77 4.59 -4.16 -1.41
N GLU A 78 5.66 -3.46 -1.04
CA GLU A 78 6.97 -3.60 -1.67
C GLU A 78 7.55 -5.00 -1.47
N ALA A 79 7.47 -5.54 -0.25
CA ALA A 79 7.88 -6.91 0.04
C ALA A 79 7.05 -7.94 -0.75
N ALA A 80 5.74 -7.72 -0.89
CA ALA A 80 4.87 -8.55 -1.71
C ALA A 80 5.26 -8.49 -3.20
N ALA A 81 5.52 -7.29 -3.73
CA ALA A 81 5.98 -7.11 -5.10
C ALA A 81 7.34 -7.81 -5.34
N ALA A 82 8.28 -7.69 -4.40
CA ALA A 82 9.59 -8.34 -4.46
C ALA A 82 9.47 -9.88 -4.50
N ARG A 83 8.57 -10.48 -3.71
CA ARG A 83 8.30 -11.93 -3.74
C ARG A 83 7.75 -12.40 -5.08
N LEU A 84 6.96 -11.55 -5.73
CA LEU A 84 6.45 -11.81 -7.08
C LEU A 84 7.46 -11.44 -8.17
N GLY A 85 8.60 -10.83 -7.85
CA GLY A 85 9.55 -10.34 -8.86
C GLY A 85 9.06 -9.11 -9.63
N VAL A 86 8.03 -8.43 -9.14
CA VAL A 86 7.44 -7.25 -9.75
C VAL A 86 8.24 -6.02 -9.33
N ARG A 87 8.73 -5.24 -10.30
CA ARG A 87 9.27 -3.91 -10.05
C ARG A 87 8.22 -2.85 -10.37
N VAL A 88 7.87 -2.03 -9.38
CA VAL A 88 7.11 -0.81 -9.64
C VAL A 88 8.12 0.29 -9.95
N PRO A 89 7.92 1.07 -11.03
CA PRO A 89 8.75 2.24 -11.25
C PRO A 89 8.60 3.17 -10.03
N GLU A 90 9.73 3.50 -9.41
CA GLU A 90 9.80 4.54 -8.38
C GLU A 90 9.07 5.78 -8.91
N PRO A 91 8.30 6.53 -8.09
CA PRO A 91 7.83 7.82 -8.52
C PRO A 91 9.06 8.62 -8.92
N ALA A 92 9.19 8.92 -10.22
CA ALA A 92 10.23 9.79 -10.72
C ALA A 92 10.19 11.09 -9.92
N SER A 93 11.11 11.23 -8.98
CA SER A 93 11.54 12.53 -8.46
C SER A 93 12.36 13.28 -9.52
N GLU A 94 12.70 12.60 -10.62
CA GLU A 94 13.41 13.14 -11.78
C GLU A 94 12.44 13.84 -12.74
N GLY A 95 12.28 15.15 -12.57
CA GLY A 95 11.71 16.01 -13.61
C GLY A 95 10.40 16.70 -13.29
N TRP A 96 10.38 17.51 -12.24
CA TRP A 96 9.62 18.78 -12.31
C TRP A 96 10.63 19.91 -12.54
N PRO A 97 10.51 20.71 -13.62
CA PRO A 97 11.36 21.87 -13.81
C PRO A 97 11.01 22.93 -12.75
N SER A 98 12.05 23.53 -12.17
CA SER A 98 12.00 24.64 -11.20
C SER A 98 11.20 25.84 -11.67
#